data_AF-A0A7T0C2P4-F1
#
_entry.id   AF-A0A7T0C2P4-F1
#
_cell.length_a   1.000
_cell.length_b   1.000
_cell.length_c   1.000
_cell.angle_alpha   90.00
_cell.angle_beta   90.00
_cell.angle_gamma   90.00
#
_symmetry.space_group_name_H-M   'P 1'
#
loop_
_entity.id
_entity.type
_entity.pdbx_description
1 polymer ?
#
loop_
_entity_poly.entity_id
_entity_poly.type
_entity_poly.pdbx_seq_one_letter_code
_entity_poly.pdbx_strand_id
1 'polypeptide(L)'
;MRKTKQVIASIKEEENDYYSDDDIFSISSWGADLSFRELIDRYENDELEKPELQRKYVWDKTEASRFVESILLGLPVPSIFLAKTNDEKMLIIDGYQRIMTVHDFVKGTFSTDKKLFRLSNSKKINRRWRGKSFSELSEADQRRVKNTTIHAIIFVQDQPSETNTSMFQVFERINTSGRTLFPQEIRNCIYQGEFNLFLLELNKYKNWRRLFGLSQEDGRMRDIELILRFFALSSDMFKNQEKEKISLKKFLNDFMKANINISDSEKKLFKNRFVSTVDYIFETYGEHAFHNISPTNPQKLTSKLSPTIFDSIMIATDDLLKESFFLHDGEVSETKRRLLLKDDRYRTSISKETMKKDSILMRIDVASMMLYGRRYV
;
A
#
# COMPACT_ATOMS: atom_id res chain seq x y z
N MET A 1 -20.25 0.91 5.94
CA MET A 1 -19.01 0.26 5.46
C MET A 1 -19.25 -0.37 4.09
N ARG A 2 -18.76 0.24 3.00
CA ARG A 2 -18.67 -0.46 1.71
C ARG A 2 -17.60 -1.55 1.88
N LYS A 3 -17.98 -2.84 1.80
CA LYS A 3 -17.01 -3.95 1.76
C LYS A 3 -16.07 -3.69 0.58
N THR A 4 -14.78 -3.49 0.83
CA THR A 4 -13.77 -3.41 -0.22
C THR A 4 -13.89 -4.67 -1.07
N LYS A 5 -14.18 -4.52 -2.37
CA LYS A 5 -14.26 -5.65 -3.29
C LYS A 5 -12.91 -6.38 -3.22
N GLN A 6 -12.92 -7.67 -2.90
CA GLN A 6 -11.69 -8.45 -2.86
C GLN A 6 -11.33 -8.82 -4.31
N VAL A 7 -10.47 -8.01 -4.92
CA VAL A 7 -10.08 -8.12 -6.34
C VAL A 7 -8.95 -9.14 -6.53
N ILE A 8 -8.17 -9.40 -5.49
CA ILE A 8 -6.99 -10.28 -5.53
C ILE A 8 -7.25 -11.55 -4.72
N ALA A 9 -6.76 -12.68 -5.21
CA ALA A 9 -6.77 -13.96 -4.53
C ALA A 9 -5.75 -13.98 -3.38
N SER A 10 -6.15 -14.51 -2.23
CA SER A 10 -5.29 -14.68 -1.06
C SER A 10 -4.34 -15.87 -1.24
N ILE A 11 -3.07 -15.67 -0.92
CA ILE A 11 -2.07 -16.74 -0.85
C ILE A 11 -1.70 -16.93 0.63
N LYS A 12 -2.01 -18.12 1.18
CA LYS A 12 -1.83 -18.40 2.62
C LYS A 12 -0.38 -18.25 3.09
N GLU A 13 0.60 -18.57 2.24
CA GLU A 13 2.02 -18.39 2.56
C GLU A 13 2.42 -16.93 2.68
N GLU A 14 1.82 -16.03 1.88
CA GLU A 14 2.07 -14.59 1.96
C GLU A 14 1.41 -13.96 3.20
N GLU A 15 0.23 -14.45 3.58
CA GLU A 15 -0.47 -14.03 4.81
C GLU A 15 0.31 -14.42 6.07
N ASN A 16 0.98 -15.58 6.04
CA ASN A 16 1.81 -16.10 7.13
C ASN A 16 3.31 -15.85 6.93
N ASP A 17 3.68 -14.89 6.08
CA ASP A 17 5.07 -14.48 5.87
C ASP A 17 5.56 -13.64 7.06
N TYR A 18 5.84 -14.33 8.16
CA TYR A 18 6.49 -13.77 9.34
C TYR A 18 7.99 -14.00 9.23
N TYR A 19 8.76 -12.92 9.36
CA TYR A 19 10.22 -13.00 9.44
C TYR A 19 10.71 -12.31 10.70
N SER A 20 11.76 -12.88 11.31
CA SER A 20 12.59 -12.17 12.27
C SER A 20 13.62 -11.40 11.46
N ASP A 21 13.71 -10.08 11.67
CA ASP A 21 14.91 -9.37 11.29
C ASP A 21 15.86 -9.47 12.47
N ASP A 22 16.99 -10.15 12.27
CA ASP A 22 18.00 -10.34 13.32
C ASP A 22 18.82 -9.05 13.54
N ASP A 23 18.54 -8.00 12.76
CA ASP A 23 19.02 -6.65 12.98
C ASP A 23 18.61 -6.19 14.38
N ILE A 24 19.61 -6.00 15.24
CA ILE A 24 19.41 -5.39 16.56
C ILE A 24 19.14 -3.90 16.32
N PHE A 25 17.88 -3.51 16.34
CA PHE A 25 17.49 -2.11 16.35
C PHE A 25 17.20 -1.64 17.77
N SER A 26 17.59 -0.40 18.06
CA SER A 26 17.15 0.31 19.26
C SER A 26 16.15 1.38 18.86
N ILE A 27 14.97 1.31 19.46
CA ILE A 27 13.94 2.33 19.34
C ILE A 27 13.75 2.96 20.70
N SER A 28 13.97 4.26 20.77
CA SER A 28 13.54 5.07 21.90
C SER A 28 12.10 5.50 21.67
N SER A 29 11.31 5.44 22.74
CA SER A 29 9.94 5.95 22.72
C SER A 29 9.64 6.72 23.99
N TRP A 30 8.82 7.77 23.85
CA TRP A 30 8.33 8.54 24.99
C TRP A 30 6.90 9.01 24.72
N GLY A 31 6.20 9.32 25.82
CA GLY A 31 4.88 9.92 25.78
C GLY A 31 4.97 11.45 25.79
N ALA A 32 4.11 12.11 25.03
CA ALA A 32 3.92 13.55 25.07
C ALA A 32 2.42 13.88 24.96
N ASP A 33 1.91 14.77 25.81
CA ASP A 33 0.53 15.24 25.72
C ASP A 33 0.48 16.50 24.86
N LEU A 34 0.06 16.34 23.60
CA LEU A 34 0.02 17.43 22.62
C LEU A 34 -1.38 18.00 22.54
N SER A 35 -1.51 19.33 22.59
CA SER A 35 -2.80 19.99 22.39
C SER A 35 -3.24 19.92 20.93
N PHE A 36 -4.54 19.89 20.64
CA PHE A 36 -5.01 19.97 19.26
C PHE A 36 -4.59 21.26 18.56
N ARG A 37 -4.48 22.37 19.29
CA ARG A 37 -3.91 23.61 18.76
C ARG A 37 -2.49 23.40 18.25
N GLU A 38 -1.63 22.81 19.06
CA GLU A 38 -0.25 22.53 18.69
C GLU A 38 -0.16 21.56 17.51
N LEU A 39 -0.96 20.49 17.50
CA LEU A 39 -0.98 19.55 16.38
C LEU A 39 -1.43 20.19 15.08
N ILE A 40 -2.41 21.11 15.13
CA ILE A 40 -2.86 21.88 13.97
C ILE A 40 -1.74 22.80 13.49
N ASP A 41 -1.09 23.53 14.40
CA ASP A 41 -0.02 24.46 14.04
C ASP A 41 1.19 23.71 13.44
N ARG A 42 1.60 22.58 14.03
CA ARG A 42 2.66 21.72 13.47
C ARG A 42 2.31 21.16 12.10
N TYR A 43 1.04 20.77 11.89
CA TYR A 43 0.58 20.25 10.60
C TYR A 43 0.61 21.32 9.49
N GLU A 44 0.20 22.54 9.81
CA GLU A 44 0.15 23.65 8.85
C GLU A 44 1.54 24.22 8.51
N ASN A 45 2.54 23.98 9.35
CA ASN A 45 3.93 24.39 9.14
C ASN A 45 4.83 23.25 8.60
N ASP A 46 4.24 22.16 8.12
CA ASP A 46 4.97 20.98 7.60
C ASP A 46 5.93 20.33 8.62
N GLU A 47 5.69 20.52 9.93
CA GLU A 47 6.43 19.86 11.02
C GLU A 47 5.79 18.52 11.42
N LEU A 48 4.48 18.37 11.17
CA LEU A 48 3.72 17.15 11.37
C LEU A 48 3.15 16.69 10.03
N GLU A 49 3.75 15.65 9.46
CA GLU A 49 3.43 15.19 8.13
C GLU A 49 2.54 13.95 8.17
N LYS A 50 1.61 13.85 7.23
CA LYS A 50 0.98 12.57 6.92
C LYS A 50 1.90 11.83 5.95
N PRO A 51 2.05 10.51 6.03
CA PRO A 51 2.62 9.74 4.94
C PRO A 51 1.91 10.05 3.63
N GLU A 52 2.65 10.19 2.53
CA GLU A 52 2.14 10.68 1.23
C GLU A 52 0.81 10.04 0.82
N LEU A 53 0.67 8.76 1.17
CA LEU A 53 -0.37 7.88 0.70
C LEU A 53 -1.19 7.26 1.85
N GLN A 54 -1.01 7.72 3.11
CA GLN A 54 -1.95 7.40 4.17
C GLN A 54 -3.36 7.81 3.70
N ARG A 55 -4.35 6.94 3.95
CA ARG A 55 -5.69 7.07 3.36
C ARG A 55 -6.19 8.52 3.44
N LYS A 56 -6.73 9.02 2.32
CA LYS A 56 -7.61 10.19 2.32
C LYS A 56 -8.54 10.09 3.53
N TYR A 57 -8.86 11.22 4.14
CA TYR A 57 -9.77 11.25 5.28
C TYR A 57 -11.01 10.39 5.02
N VAL A 58 -11.23 9.33 5.82
CA VAL A 58 -12.25 8.29 5.55
C VAL A 58 -13.45 8.32 6.49
N TRP A 59 -13.39 9.10 7.56
CA TRP A 59 -14.51 9.20 8.50
C TRP A 59 -15.67 9.91 7.83
N ASP A 60 -16.87 9.34 7.98
CA ASP A 60 -18.06 10.08 7.59
C ASP A 60 -18.31 11.25 8.55
N LYS A 61 -19.18 12.18 8.14
CA LYS A 61 -19.51 13.36 8.95
C LYS A 61 -20.02 12.99 10.35
N THR A 62 -20.68 11.85 10.52
CA THR A 62 -21.21 11.40 11.81
C THR A 62 -20.10 10.89 12.71
N GLU A 63 -19.19 10.06 12.19
CA GLU A 63 -17.99 9.60 12.90
C GLU A 63 -17.14 10.80 13.37
N ALA A 64 -16.85 11.73 12.45
CA ALA A 64 -16.14 12.97 12.74
C ALA A 64 -16.83 13.80 13.84
N SER A 65 -18.16 13.96 13.74
CA SER A 65 -18.92 14.75 14.71
C SER A 65 -18.95 14.12 16.11
N ARG A 66 -19.00 12.78 16.19
CA ARG A 66 -18.94 12.08 17.49
C ARG A 66 -17.58 12.24 18.14
N PHE A 67 -16.50 12.27 17.37
CA PHE A 67 -15.17 12.53 17.92
C PHE A 67 -15.06 13.95 18.49
N VAL A 68 -15.52 14.97 17.77
CA VAL A 68 -15.56 16.35 18.30
C VAL A 68 -16.46 16.44 19.54
N GLU A 69 -17.59 15.76 19.55
CA GLU A 69 -18.45 15.67 20.74
C GLU A 69 -17.73 15.05 21.94
N SER A 70 -16.98 13.96 21.75
CA SER A 70 -16.18 13.35 22.83
C SER A 70 -15.22 14.35 23.47
N ILE A 71 -14.55 15.18 22.65
CA ILE A 71 -13.67 16.26 23.12
C ILE A 71 -14.47 17.30 23.91
N LEU A 72 -15.62 17.73 23.40
CA LEU A 72 -16.48 18.72 24.05
C LEU A 72 -17.05 18.23 25.38
N LEU A 73 -17.32 16.92 25.50
CA LEU A 73 -17.73 16.25 26.72
C LEU A 73 -16.59 16.02 27.71
N GLY A 74 -15.33 16.18 27.29
CA GLY A 74 -14.15 15.88 28.11
C GLY A 74 -13.91 14.38 28.30
N LEU A 75 -14.35 13.56 27.35
CA LEU A 75 -14.09 12.11 27.37
C LEU A 75 -12.64 11.82 26.96
N PRO A 76 -12.02 10.77 27.51
CA PRO A 76 -10.68 10.35 27.08
C PRO A 76 -10.70 9.98 25.60
N VAL A 77 -9.72 10.51 24.85
CA VAL A 77 -9.46 10.15 23.47
C VAL A 77 -8.34 9.12 23.41
N PRO A 78 -8.38 8.13 22.50
CA PRO A 78 -7.27 7.18 22.37
C PRO A 78 -5.95 7.91 22.05
N SER A 79 -4.82 7.26 22.31
CA SER A 79 -3.49 7.82 21.99
C SER A 79 -3.21 7.85 20.49
N ILE A 80 -2.34 8.74 20.04
CA ILE A 80 -1.80 8.77 18.67
C ILE A 80 -0.37 8.23 18.68
N PHE A 81 0.10 7.81 17.50
CA PHE A 81 1.46 7.33 17.32
C PHE A 81 2.15 8.18 16.26
N LEU A 82 3.32 8.70 16.61
CA LEU A 82 4.13 9.55 15.75
C LEU A 82 5.53 8.93 15.62
N ALA A 83 6.15 9.05 14.45
CA ALA A 83 7.55 8.70 14.26
C ALA A 83 8.33 9.98 13.96
N LYS A 84 9.42 10.22 14.68
CA LYS A 84 10.31 11.33 14.39
C LYS A 84 11.20 10.96 13.20
N THR A 85 11.30 11.87 12.24
CA THR A 85 12.20 11.72 11.10
C THR A 85 13.57 12.33 11.43
N ASN A 86 14.58 12.03 10.61
CA ASN A 86 15.93 12.61 10.75
C ASN A 86 15.94 14.15 10.66
N ASP A 87 14.96 14.72 9.96
CA ASP A 87 14.82 16.18 9.77
C ASP A 87 14.07 16.87 10.93
N GLU A 88 13.97 16.22 12.10
CA GLU A 88 13.23 16.68 13.28
C GLU A 88 11.71 16.84 13.12
N LYS A 89 11.16 16.54 11.93
CA LYS A 89 9.73 16.43 11.68
C LYS A 89 9.12 15.19 12.34
N MET A 90 7.79 15.17 12.42
CA MET A 90 7.03 14.02 12.90
C MET A 90 6.10 13.48 11.82
N LEU A 91 6.17 12.19 11.58
CA LEU A 91 5.28 11.46 10.69
C LEU A 91 4.10 10.88 11.49
N ILE A 92 2.87 11.14 11.03
CA ILE A 92 1.66 10.60 11.64
C ILE A 92 1.50 9.12 11.27
N ILE A 93 1.66 8.25 12.25
CA ILE A 93 1.57 6.79 12.07
C ILE A 93 0.14 6.32 12.27
N ASP A 94 -0.45 6.72 13.39
CA ASP A 94 -1.85 6.51 13.71
C ASP A 94 -2.43 7.77 14.35
N GLY A 95 -3.72 8.02 14.13
CA GLY A 95 -4.40 9.20 14.64
C GLY A 95 -4.69 10.27 13.61
N TYR A 96 -4.29 10.08 12.35
CA TYR A 96 -4.55 11.03 11.26
C TYR A 96 -6.02 11.49 11.21
N GLN A 97 -6.98 10.57 11.29
CA GLN A 97 -8.40 10.95 11.24
C GLN A 97 -8.84 11.79 12.45
N ARG A 98 -8.22 11.60 13.61
CA ARG A 98 -8.52 12.37 14.83
C ARG A 98 -7.96 13.78 14.72
N ILE A 99 -6.68 13.88 14.35
CA ILE A 99 -5.97 15.16 14.13
C ILE A 99 -6.72 15.98 13.07
N MET A 100 -6.98 15.37 11.90
CA MET A 100 -7.65 16.06 10.80
C MET A 100 -9.10 16.41 11.09
N THR A 101 -9.83 15.62 11.89
CA THR A 101 -11.20 15.99 12.27
C THR A 101 -11.23 17.30 13.04
N VAL A 102 -10.31 17.48 13.99
CA VAL A 102 -10.26 18.70 14.81
C VAL A 102 -9.72 19.86 13.99
N HIS A 103 -8.67 19.61 13.19
CA HIS A 103 -8.17 20.56 12.20
C HIS A 103 -9.30 21.11 11.32
N ASP A 104 -10.01 20.23 10.62
CA ASP A 104 -11.08 20.59 9.69
C ASP A 104 -12.22 21.34 10.39
N PHE A 105 -12.55 20.95 11.62
CA PHE A 105 -13.61 21.60 12.38
C PHE A 105 -13.19 23.02 12.79
N VAL A 106 -11.96 23.19 13.30
CA VAL A 106 -11.41 24.49 13.70
C VAL A 106 -11.21 25.43 12.51
N LYS A 107 -10.71 24.92 11.38
CA LYS A 107 -10.53 25.68 10.13
C LYS A 107 -11.85 25.88 9.37
N GLY A 108 -12.88 25.12 9.73
CA GLY A 108 -14.23 25.23 9.19
C GLY A 108 -14.46 24.53 7.86
N THR A 109 -13.49 23.83 7.27
CA THR A 109 -13.67 23.13 5.99
C THR A 109 -13.48 21.63 6.17
N PHE A 110 -14.49 20.84 5.80
CA PHE A 110 -14.41 19.39 5.95
C PHE A 110 -13.65 18.73 4.79
N SER A 111 -12.64 17.93 5.10
CA SER A 111 -11.75 17.32 4.10
C SER A 111 -12.45 16.43 3.08
N THR A 112 -13.60 15.84 3.47
CA THR A 112 -14.35 14.91 2.61
C THR A 112 -15.07 15.59 1.45
N ASP A 113 -15.78 16.68 1.71
CA ASP A 113 -16.65 17.35 0.72
C ASP A 113 -16.27 18.80 0.43
N LYS A 114 -15.22 19.32 1.10
CA LYS A 114 -14.73 20.69 1.01
C LYS A 114 -15.80 21.75 1.31
N LYS A 115 -16.81 21.39 2.11
CA LYS A 115 -17.86 22.31 2.58
C LYS A 115 -17.61 22.76 4.01
N LEU A 116 -18.39 23.75 4.44
CA LEU A 116 -18.40 24.22 5.83
C LEU A 116 -18.65 23.04 6.79
N PHE A 117 -17.69 22.78 7.68
CA PHE A 117 -17.82 21.71 8.67
C PHE A 117 -18.76 22.15 9.81
N ARG A 118 -19.98 21.63 9.75
CA ARG A 118 -20.96 21.63 10.84
C ARG A 118 -21.07 20.25 11.46
N LEU A 119 -21.24 20.15 12.77
CA LEU A 119 -21.54 18.88 13.42
C LEU A 119 -22.83 18.27 12.86
N SER A 120 -22.86 16.94 12.76
CA SER A 120 -23.97 16.18 12.19
C SER A 120 -25.29 16.55 12.86
N ASN A 121 -26.30 16.89 12.05
CA ASN A 121 -27.63 17.21 12.55
C ASN A 121 -28.43 15.93 12.83
N SER A 122 -27.91 15.07 13.70
CA SER A 122 -28.53 13.78 14.04
C SER A 122 -28.72 13.65 15.54
N LYS A 123 -29.67 12.79 15.94
CA LYS A 123 -29.92 12.46 17.37
C LYS A 123 -28.71 11.82 18.07
N LYS A 124 -27.70 11.38 17.32
CA LYS A 124 -26.45 10.83 17.85
C LYS A 124 -25.52 11.88 18.44
N ILE A 125 -25.76 13.16 18.15
CA ILE A 125 -24.99 14.30 18.69
C ILE A 125 -25.85 15.07 19.69
N ASN A 126 -25.22 15.49 20.77
CA ASN A 126 -25.79 16.27 21.86
C ASN A 126 -26.45 17.53 21.32
N ARG A 127 -27.66 17.80 21.82
CA ARG A 127 -28.50 18.93 21.41
C ARG A 127 -27.77 20.28 21.47
N ARG A 128 -26.83 20.45 22.40
CA ARG A 128 -26.06 21.71 22.59
C ARG A 128 -25.22 22.09 21.37
N TRP A 129 -24.68 21.11 20.66
CA TRP A 129 -23.70 21.30 19.58
C TRP A 129 -24.17 20.81 18.21
N ARG A 130 -25.24 20.03 18.16
CA ARG A 130 -25.84 19.51 16.93
C ARG A 130 -26.03 20.62 15.89
N GLY A 131 -25.53 20.39 14.67
CA GLY A 131 -25.67 21.31 13.54
C GLY A 131 -24.75 22.54 13.57
N LYS A 132 -23.98 22.75 14.64
CA LYS A 132 -23.12 23.93 14.78
C LYS A 132 -21.77 23.77 14.09
N SER A 133 -21.27 24.86 13.50
CA SER A 133 -19.86 25.00 13.13
C SER A 133 -19.01 25.40 14.34
N PHE A 134 -17.69 25.36 14.21
CA PHE A 134 -16.77 25.79 15.26
C PHE A 134 -17.01 27.26 15.69
N SER A 135 -17.24 28.15 14.73
CA SER A 135 -17.54 29.57 14.98
C SER A 135 -18.87 29.83 15.71
N GLU A 136 -19.81 28.88 15.68
CA GLU A 136 -21.11 28.96 16.36
C GLU A 136 -21.07 28.35 17.77
N LEU A 137 -19.92 27.81 18.18
CA LEU A 137 -19.70 27.32 19.54
C LEU A 137 -19.46 28.49 20.50
N SER A 138 -19.78 28.27 21.78
CA SER A 138 -19.39 29.23 22.82
C SER A 138 -17.87 29.36 22.90
N GLU A 139 -17.38 30.52 23.31
CA GLU A 139 -15.96 30.78 23.54
C GLU A 139 -15.28 29.71 24.44
N ALA A 140 -16.01 29.23 25.45
CA ALA A 140 -15.54 28.16 26.33
C ALA A 140 -15.41 26.81 25.59
N ASP A 141 -16.37 26.47 24.74
CA ASP A 141 -16.35 25.24 23.94
C ASP A 141 -15.25 25.31 22.86
N GLN A 142 -15.05 26.46 22.23
CA GLN A 142 -13.96 26.68 21.27
C GLN A 142 -12.59 26.50 21.92
N ARG A 143 -12.39 27.09 23.10
CA ARG A 143 -11.16 26.88 23.89
C ARG A 143 -10.97 25.42 24.28
N ARG A 144 -12.04 24.73 24.67
CA ARG A 144 -12.00 23.30 25.01
C ARG A 144 -11.49 22.47 23.83
N VAL A 145 -12.10 22.61 22.65
CA VAL A 145 -11.68 21.87 21.45
C VAL A 145 -10.21 22.08 21.11
N LYS A 146 -9.73 23.33 21.17
CA LYS A 146 -8.33 23.68 20.86
C LYS A 146 -7.33 23.19 21.91
N ASN A 147 -7.70 23.26 23.19
CA ASN A 147 -6.77 23.05 24.30
C ASN A 147 -6.78 21.62 24.85
N THR A 148 -7.78 20.80 24.50
CA THR A 148 -7.75 19.37 24.84
C THR A 148 -6.47 18.75 24.28
N THR A 149 -5.76 18.02 25.14
CA THR A 149 -4.57 17.27 24.79
C THR A 149 -4.94 15.85 24.36
N ILE A 150 -4.12 15.29 23.48
CA ILE A 150 -4.15 13.89 23.10
C ILE A 150 -2.77 13.30 23.41
N HIS A 151 -2.77 12.13 24.04
CA HIS A 151 -1.54 11.45 24.37
C HIS A 151 -0.88 10.93 23.08
N ALA A 152 0.34 11.36 22.79
CA ALA A 152 1.14 10.92 21.67
C ALA A 152 2.26 10.01 22.17
N ILE A 153 2.41 8.85 21.56
CA ILE A 153 3.57 7.99 21.73
C ILE A 153 4.48 8.25 20.53
N ILE A 154 5.65 8.82 20.79
CA ILE A 154 6.61 9.23 19.77
C ILE A 154 7.74 8.20 19.72
N PHE A 155 8.08 7.73 18.53
CA PHE A 155 9.20 6.81 18.29
C PHE A 155 10.33 7.50 17.54
N VAL A 156 11.56 7.16 17.92
CA VAL A 156 12.78 7.45 17.17
C VAL A 156 13.50 6.12 16.94
N GLN A 157 13.95 5.89 15.72
CA GLN A 157 14.91 4.83 15.46
C GLN A 157 16.30 5.35 15.79
N ASP A 158 16.92 4.85 16.85
CA ASP A 158 18.25 5.29 17.27
C ASP A 158 19.35 4.64 16.45
N GLN A 159 19.20 3.34 16.12
CA GLN A 159 20.14 2.57 15.30
C GLN A 159 19.44 1.48 14.48
N PRO A 160 19.90 1.19 13.24
CA PRO A 160 20.81 2.03 12.45
C PRO A 160 20.13 3.34 12.03
N SER A 161 20.80 4.48 12.19
CA SER A 161 20.27 5.81 11.84
C SER A 161 20.07 6.01 10.34
N GLU A 162 20.77 5.22 9.53
CA GLU A 162 20.75 5.33 8.07
C GLU A 162 19.58 4.57 7.41
N THR A 163 18.84 3.73 8.15
CA THR A 163 17.86 2.85 7.51
C THR A 163 16.61 2.66 8.35
N ASN A 164 15.42 2.96 7.82
CA ASN A 164 14.15 2.88 8.57
C ASN A 164 13.59 1.45 8.74
N THR A 165 14.43 0.40 8.75
CA THR A 165 13.99 -1.01 8.76
C THR A 165 13.20 -1.37 10.02
N SER A 166 13.57 -0.83 11.18
CA SER A 166 12.89 -1.10 12.45
C SER A 166 11.48 -0.52 12.50
N MET A 167 11.26 0.60 11.80
CA MET A 167 9.95 1.26 11.79
C MET A 167 8.87 0.42 11.14
N PHE A 168 9.26 -0.47 10.22
CA PHE A 168 8.32 -1.38 9.57
C PHE A 168 7.71 -2.35 10.58
N GLN A 169 8.56 -2.93 11.43
CA GLN A 169 8.13 -3.86 12.46
C GLN A 169 7.26 -3.17 13.53
N VAL A 170 7.62 -1.94 13.88
CA VAL A 170 6.83 -1.11 14.79
C VAL A 170 5.43 -0.88 14.22
N PHE A 171 5.33 -0.48 12.96
CA PHE A 171 4.03 -0.25 12.31
C PHE A 171 3.21 -1.53 12.15
N GLU A 172 3.86 -2.67 11.87
CA GLU A 172 3.17 -3.97 11.80
C GLU A 172 2.59 -4.39 13.15
N ARG A 173 3.25 -4.04 14.27
CA ARG A 173 2.84 -4.46 15.62
C ARG A 173 1.89 -3.48 16.32
N ILE A 174 2.04 -2.17 16.09
CA ILE A 174 1.33 -1.16 16.89
C ILE A 174 -0.17 -1.14 16.66
N ASN A 175 -0.70 -1.65 15.54
CA ASN A 175 -2.12 -1.87 15.21
C ASN A 175 -3.16 -1.59 16.33
N THR A 176 -3.33 -0.33 16.71
CA THR A 176 -4.03 0.08 17.95
C THR A 176 -5.47 0.52 17.67
N SER A 177 -5.80 0.81 16.41
CA SER A 177 -7.11 1.33 15.99
C SER A 177 -8.00 0.27 15.32
N GLY A 178 -7.69 -1.01 15.50
CA GLY A 178 -8.52 -2.14 15.04
C GLY A 178 -8.53 -2.37 13.52
N ARG A 179 -7.70 -1.65 12.75
CA ARG A 179 -7.47 -1.87 11.31
C ARG A 179 -5.99 -1.97 11.03
N THR A 180 -5.51 -3.17 10.74
CA THR A 180 -4.11 -3.44 10.45
C THR A 180 -3.62 -2.76 9.17
N LEU A 181 -2.48 -2.07 9.27
CA LEU A 181 -1.56 -1.69 8.19
C LEU A 181 -1.37 -2.84 7.18
N PHE A 182 -1.70 -2.72 5.88
CA PHE A 182 -1.18 -3.71 4.92
C PHE A 182 0.31 -3.43 4.67
N PRO A 183 1.13 -4.45 4.34
CA PRO A 183 2.56 -4.28 4.13
C PRO A 183 2.91 -3.13 3.20
N GLN A 184 2.23 -3.00 2.04
CA GLN A 184 2.48 -1.88 1.13
C GLN A 184 2.04 -0.51 1.68
N GLU A 185 0.98 -0.44 2.49
CA GLU A 185 0.60 0.79 3.21
C GLU A 185 1.73 1.22 4.16
N ILE A 186 2.39 0.25 4.82
CA ILE A 186 3.54 0.49 5.70
C ILE A 186 4.77 0.92 4.89
N ARG A 187 5.11 0.22 3.80
CA ARG A 187 6.27 0.55 2.93
C ARG A 187 6.19 1.97 2.42
N ASN A 188 5.01 2.37 1.96
CA ASN A 188 4.79 3.73 1.50
C ASN A 188 5.13 4.76 2.60
N CYS A 189 4.83 4.47 3.87
CA CYS A 189 5.12 5.40 4.96
C CYS A 189 6.62 5.53 5.26
N ILE A 190 7.35 4.42 5.14
CA ILE A 190 8.72 4.30 5.64
C ILE A 190 9.75 4.64 4.58
N TYR A 191 9.53 4.14 3.37
CA TYR A 191 10.43 4.28 2.24
C TYR A 191 9.95 5.43 1.36
N GLN A 192 9.80 6.62 1.95
CA GLN A 192 9.53 7.85 1.19
C GLN A 192 10.69 8.12 0.23
N GLY A 193 10.39 8.67 -0.95
CA GLY A 193 11.40 9.05 -1.93
C GLY A 193 10.92 8.88 -3.37
N GLU A 194 11.84 9.17 -4.29
CA GLU A 194 11.59 9.22 -5.72
C GLU A 194 11.06 7.90 -6.31
N PHE A 195 11.49 6.75 -5.77
CA PHE A 195 11.00 5.46 -6.24
C PHE A 195 9.57 5.17 -5.78
N ASN A 196 9.21 5.56 -4.55
CA ASN A 196 7.83 5.41 -4.08
C ASN A 196 6.86 6.30 -4.89
N LEU A 197 7.25 7.54 -5.15
CA LEU A 197 6.54 8.47 -6.03
C LEU A 197 6.41 7.92 -7.47
N PHE A 198 7.45 7.26 -7.96
CA PHE A 198 7.45 6.63 -9.27
C PHE A 198 6.47 5.45 -9.36
N LEU A 199 6.43 4.56 -8.36
CA LEU A 199 5.44 3.46 -8.31
C LEU A 199 4.01 4.00 -8.31
N LEU A 200 3.78 5.13 -7.63
CA LEU A 200 2.50 5.83 -7.60
C LEU A 200 2.08 6.36 -8.96
N GLU A 201 3.03 6.91 -9.72
CA GLU A 201 2.79 7.36 -11.09
C GLU A 201 2.38 6.18 -11.98
N LEU A 202 3.16 5.08 -11.95
CA LEU A 202 2.86 3.88 -12.75
C LEU A 202 1.50 3.27 -12.39
N ASN A 203 1.10 3.36 -11.13
CA ASN A 203 -0.18 2.82 -10.68
C ASN A 203 -1.39 3.48 -11.38
N LYS A 204 -1.23 4.70 -11.90
CA LYS A 204 -2.29 5.41 -12.64
C LYS A 204 -2.37 5.02 -14.11
N TYR A 205 -1.46 4.17 -14.60
CA TYR A 205 -1.41 3.79 -16.00
C TYR A 205 -2.68 3.06 -16.46
N LYS A 206 -3.26 3.50 -17.59
CA LYS A 206 -4.61 3.12 -18.02
C LYS A 206 -4.77 1.60 -18.21
N ASN A 207 -3.87 0.98 -18.95
CA ASN A 207 -3.95 -0.46 -19.21
C ASN A 207 -3.67 -1.28 -17.95
N TRP A 208 -2.81 -0.79 -17.06
CA TRP A 208 -2.61 -1.39 -15.74
C TRP A 208 -3.88 -1.36 -14.88
N ARG A 209 -4.63 -0.25 -14.85
CA ARG A 209 -5.93 -0.18 -14.16
C ARG A 209 -6.94 -1.20 -14.68
N ARG A 210 -6.95 -1.42 -16.00
CA ARG A 210 -7.82 -2.42 -16.63
C ARG A 210 -7.43 -3.84 -16.26
N LEU A 211 -6.13 -4.18 -16.35
CA LEU A 211 -5.61 -5.49 -15.95
C LEU A 211 -5.80 -5.78 -14.46
N PHE A 212 -5.67 -4.76 -13.61
CA PHE A 212 -5.91 -4.89 -12.17
C PHE A 212 -7.40 -5.08 -11.85
N GLY A 213 -8.29 -4.50 -12.66
CA GLY A 213 -9.75 -4.64 -12.51
C GLY A 213 -10.41 -3.60 -11.62
N LEU A 214 -9.72 -2.50 -11.28
CA LEU A 214 -10.29 -1.30 -10.64
C LEU A 214 -9.95 -0.05 -11.45
N SER A 215 -10.95 0.78 -11.72
CA SER A 215 -10.77 2.07 -12.40
C SER A 215 -10.10 3.13 -11.52
N GLN A 216 -10.05 2.90 -10.21
CA GLN A 216 -9.46 3.79 -9.21
C GLN A 216 -8.41 3.03 -8.41
N GLU A 217 -7.47 3.76 -7.81
CA GLU A 217 -6.41 3.22 -6.97
C GLU A 217 -6.99 2.43 -5.78
N ASP A 218 -6.36 1.30 -5.46
CA ASP A 218 -6.78 0.48 -4.32
C ASP A 218 -6.38 1.17 -3.01
N GLY A 219 -7.35 1.47 -2.16
CA GLY A 219 -7.09 2.07 -0.85
C GLY A 219 -6.32 1.17 0.12
N ARG A 220 -6.02 -0.09 -0.25
CA ARG A 220 -5.10 -1.01 0.46
C ARG A 220 -3.74 -1.16 -0.24
N MET A 221 -3.50 -0.43 -1.33
CA MET A 221 -2.25 -0.39 -2.10
C MET A 221 -1.75 -1.74 -2.63
N ARG A 222 -2.66 -2.72 -2.78
CA ARG A 222 -2.28 -4.04 -3.30
C ARG A 222 -1.94 -3.99 -4.80
N ASP A 223 -2.49 -3.01 -5.49
CA ASP A 223 -2.10 -2.65 -6.85
C ASP A 223 -0.65 -2.19 -6.94
N ILE A 224 -0.23 -1.28 -6.06
CA ILE A 224 1.14 -0.79 -6.00
C ILE A 224 2.11 -1.91 -5.63
N GLU A 225 1.72 -2.80 -4.70
CA GLU A 225 2.54 -3.95 -4.32
C GLU A 225 2.82 -4.88 -5.51
N LEU A 226 1.86 -5.10 -6.42
CA LEU A 226 2.09 -5.90 -7.63
C LEU A 226 3.11 -5.23 -8.57
N ILE A 227 3.05 -3.91 -8.74
CA ILE A 227 4.07 -3.17 -9.52
C ILE A 227 5.45 -3.34 -8.87
N LEU A 228 5.53 -3.20 -7.54
CA LEU A 228 6.77 -3.40 -6.79
C LEU A 228 7.30 -4.83 -6.94
N ARG A 229 6.43 -5.84 -6.85
CA ARG A 229 6.78 -7.26 -7.06
C ARG A 229 7.38 -7.49 -8.44
N PHE A 230 6.80 -6.89 -9.48
CA PHE A 230 7.33 -6.99 -10.83
C PHE A 230 8.79 -6.52 -10.90
N PHE A 231 9.10 -5.32 -10.39
CA PHE A 231 10.47 -4.82 -10.39
C PHE A 231 11.40 -5.63 -9.49
N ALA A 232 10.96 -5.95 -8.28
CA ALA A 232 11.78 -6.66 -7.31
C ALA A 232 12.14 -8.07 -7.78
N LEU A 233 11.15 -8.86 -8.22
CA LEU A 233 11.35 -10.26 -8.62
C LEU A 233 12.00 -10.41 -10.01
N SER A 234 11.98 -9.37 -10.86
CA SER A 234 12.71 -9.35 -12.13
C SER A 234 14.13 -8.75 -12.03
N SER A 235 14.55 -8.32 -10.85
CA SER A 235 15.84 -7.66 -10.65
C SER A 235 16.99 -8.64 -10.43
N ASP A 236 18.21 -8.16 -10.64
CA ASP A 236 19.43 -8.91 -10.29
C ASP A 236 19.51 -9.21 -8.78
N MET A 237 18.87 -8.38 -7.94
CA MET A 237 18.75 -8.63 -6.50
C MET A 237 18.01 -9.96 -6.21
N PHE A 238 17.01 -10.31 -7.04
CA PHE A 238 16.33 -11.61 -6.92
C PHE A 238 17.17 -12.74 -7.52
N LYS A 239 17.78 -12.51 -8.70
CA LYS A 239 18.62 -13.53 -9.37
C LYS A 239 19.76 -13.98 -8.46
N ASN A 240 20.41 -13.03 -7.79
CA ASN A 240 21.54 -13.25 -6.89
C ASN A 240 21.15 -13.67 -5.47
N GLN A 241 19.85 -13.91 -5.19
CA GLN A 241 19.42 -14.37 -3.87
C GLN A 241 19.94 -15.79 -3.57
N GLU A 242 20.69 -15.97 -2.50
CA GLU A 242 21.24 -17.28 -2.11
C GLU A 242 20.23 -18.14 -1.34
N LYS A 243 19.26 -17.50 -0.66
CA LYS A 243 18.26 -18.22 0.14
C LYS A 243 17.30 -19.03 -0.74
N GLU A 244 17.13 -20.31 -0.41
CA GLU A 244 16.16 -21.20 -1.07
C GLU A 244 14.72 -20.70 -0.93
N LYS A 245 14.37 -20.12 0.22
CA LYS A 245 13.05 -19.55 0.49
C LYS A 245 13.20 -18.09 0.91
N ILE A 246 12.45 -17.21 0.24
CA ILE A 246 12.42 -15.79 0.58
C ILE A 246 11.25 -15.47 1.52
N SER A 247 11.43 -14.46 2.37
CA SER A 247 10.30 -13.69 2.88
C SER A 247 10.01 -12.59 1.86
N LEU A 248 8.84 -12.65 1.22
CA LEU A 248 8.46 -11.66 0.22
C LEU A 248 8.35 -10.28 0.87
N LYS A 249 7.80 -10.21 2.09
CA LYS A 249 7.70 -8.93 2.81
C LYS A 249 9.06 -8.28 2.99
N LYS A 250 10.04 -9.03 3.52
CA LYS A 250 11.42 -8.57 3.70
C LYS A 250 12.05 -8.19 2.37
N PHE A 251 11.93 -9.05 1.36
CA PHE A 251 12.54 -8.81 0.06
C PHE A 251 12.02 -7.53 -0.63
N LEU A 252 10.72 -7.26 -0.55
CA LEU A 252 10.14 -6.02 -1.06
C LEU A 252 10.55 -4.78 -0.23
N ASN A 253 10.74 -4.94 1.08
CA ASN A 253 11.26 -3.88 1.95
C ASN A 253 12.71 -3.51 1.57
N ASP A 254 13.56 -4.53 1.39
CA ASP A 254 14.96 -4.37 0.97
C ASP A 254 15.03 -3.73 -0.42
N PHE A 255 14.17 -4.13 -1.36
CA PHE A 255 14.11 -3.52 -2.69
C PHE A 255 13.72 -2.04 -2.63
N MET A 256 12.70 -1.67 -1.85
CA MET A 256 12.31 -0.28 -1.66
C MET A 256 13.47 0.54 -1.08
N LYS A 257 14.14 0.01 -0.05
CA LYS A 257 15.28 0.65 0.62
C LYS A 257 16.45 0.89 -0.35
N ALA A 258 16.79 -0.10 -1.16
CA ALA A 258 17.88 0.01 -2.13
C ALA A 258 17.60 1.04 -3.25
N ASN A 259 16.32 1.31 -3.55
CA ASN A 259 15.92 2.15 -4.67
C ASN A 259 15.34 3.52 -4.24
N ILE A 260 15.38 3.91 -2.96
CA ILE A 260 14.75 5.15 -2.45
C ILE A 260 14.98 6.36 -3.38
N ASN A 261 16.25 6.56 -3.78
CA ASN A 261 16.70 7.68 -4.60
C ASN A 261 17.01 7.26 -6.05
N ILE A 262 16.12 6.46 -6.66
CA ILE A 262 16.25 6.04 -8.07
C ILE A 262 16.50 7.24 -9.00
N SER A 263 17.48 7.11 -9.92
CA SER A 263 17.81 8.18 -10.87
C SER A 263 16.75 8.33 -11.97
N ASP A 264 16.67 9.50 -12.60
CA ASP A 264 15.73 9.72 -13.71
C ASP A 264 15.98 8.80 -14.90
N SER A 265 17.23 8.40 -15.12
CA SER A 265 17.59 7.43 -16.17
C SER A 265 17.01 6.04 -15.89
N GLU A 266 17.09 5.59 -14.64
CA GLU A 266 16.53 4.32 -14.19
C GLU A 266 14.99 4.37 -14.17
N LYS A 267 14.39 5.48 -13.73
CA LYS A 267 12.93 5.68 -13.82
C LYS A 267 12.44 5.52 -15.26
N LYS A 268 13.14 6.14 -16.23
CA LYS A 268 12.78 6.03 -17.64
C LYS A 268 12.87 4.58 -18.14
N LEU A 269 13.94 3.87 -17.78
CA LEU A 269 14.11 2.46 -18.11
C LEU A 269 12.99 1.60 -17.52
N PHE A 270 12.70 1.76 -16.22
CA PHE A 270 11.68 1.01 -15.50
C PHE A 270 10.27 1.31 -16.05
N LYS A 271 10.01 2.57 -16.39
CA LYS A 271 8.73 2.99 -16.98
C LYS A 271 8.52 2.32 -18.33
N ASN A 272 9.53 2.34 -19.20
CA ASN A 272 9.46 1.69 -20.49
C ASN A 272 9.20 0.20 -20.34
N ARG A 273 9.98 -0.50 -19.49
CA ARG A 273 9.79 -1.93 -19.19
C ARG A 273 8.38 -2.25 -18.72
N PHE A 274 7.85 -1.49 -17.75
CA PHE A 274 6.53 -1.74 -17.22
C PHE A 274 5.43 -1.46 -18.24
N VAL A 275 5.48 -0.31 -18.92
CA VAL A 275 4.46 0.10 -19.90
C VAL A 275 4.41 -0.86 -21.08
N SER A 276 5.56 -1.19 -21.69
CA SER A 276 5.60 -2.12 -22.83
C SER A 276 5.09 -3.50 -22.45
N THR A 277 5.45 -3.99 -21.27
CA THR A 277 5.01 -5.29 -20.74
C THR A 277 3.50 -5.31 -20.50
N VAL A 278 2.97 -4.27 -19.85
CA VAL A 278 1.53 -4.13 -19.58
C VAL A 278 0.72 -4.04 -20.86
N ASP A 279 1.18 -3.25 -21.83
CA ASP A 279 0.48 -3.07 -23.10
C ASP A 279 0.45 -4.37 -23.88
N TYR A 280 1.59 -5.05 -24.01
CA TYR A 280 1.67 -6.34 -24.69
C TYR A 280 0.73 -7.38 -24.06
N ILE A 281 0.74 -7.51 -22.74
CA ILE A 281 -0.14 -8.44 -22.00
C ILE A 281 -1.61 -8.07 -22.21
N PHE A 282 -1.94 -6.78 -22.13
CA PHE A 282 -3.30 -6.29 -22.28
C PHE A 282 -3.84 -6.56 -23.69
N GLU A 283 -3.05 -6.29 -24.72
CA GLU A 283 -3.42 -6.53 -26.12
C GLU A 283 -3.55 -8.03 -26.43
N THR A 284 -2.69 -8.86 -25.84
CA THR A 284 -2.65 -10.30 -26.12
C THR A 284 -3.69 -11.11 -25.35
N TYR A 285 -3.90 -10.80 -24.05
CA TYR A 285 -4.70 -11.63 -23.15
C TYR A 285 -5.92 -10.90 -22.56
N GLY A 286 -6.02 -9.58 -22.74
CA GLY A 286 -7.12 -8.76 -22.25
C GLY A 286 -7.16 -8.59 -20.72
N GLU A 287 -8.28 -8.08 -20.21
CA GLU A 287 -8.47 -7.69 -18.81
C GLU A 287 -8.30 -8.83 -17.79
N HIS A 288 -8.38 -10.07 -18.23
CA HIS A 288 -8.31 -11.25 -17.36
C HIS A 288 -6.99 -12.02 -17.47
N ALA A 289 -5.94 -11.38 -18.00
CA ALA A 289 -4.61 -11.99 -18.18
C ALA A 289 -4.09 -12.71 -16.93
N PHE A 290 -4.33 -12.14 -15.75
CA PHE A 290 -3.81 -12.64 -14.47
C PHE A 290 -4.82 -13.47 -13.66
N HIS A 291 -5.92 -13.88 -14.28
CA HIS A 291 -6.96 -14.68 -13.64
C HIS A 291 -6.74 -16.18 -13.93
N ASN A 292 -6.95 -17.01 -12.90
CA ASN A 292 -6.82 -18.45 -13.02
C ASN A 292 -8.08 -19.07 -13.65
N ILE A 293 -8.02 -20.33 -14.08
CA ILE A 293 -9.21 -21.11 -14.43
C ILE A 293 -10.00 -21.48 -13.18
N SER A 294 -11.33 -21.50 -13.30
CA SER A 294 -12.20 -21.90 -12.18
C SER A 294 -11.98 -23.38 -11.84
N PRO A 295 -11.82 -23.74 -10.56
CA PRO A 295 -11.64 -25.13 -10.15
C PRO A 295 -12.88 -25.99 -10.44
N THR A 296 -14.07 -25.37 -10.51
CA THR A 296 -15.34 -26.06 -10.77
C THR A 296 -15.76 -26.05 -12.24
N ASN A 297 -15.19 -25.13 -13.05
CA ASN A 297 -15.49 -25.04 -14.48
C ASN A 297 -14.27 -24.50 -15.24
N PRO A 298 -13.41 -25.36 -15.81
CA PRO A 298 -12.20 -24.96 -16.51
C PRO A 298 -12.40 -24.05 -17.74
N GLN A 299 -13.64 -23.89 -18.22
CA GLN A 299 -13.95 -22.95 -19.30
C GLN A 299 -14.05 -21.50 -18.80
N LYS A 300 -14.38 -21.31 -17.52
CA LYS A 300 -14.51 -19.99 -16.89
C LYS A 300 -13.22 -19.61 -16.15
N LEU A 301 -12.98 -18.30 -16.05
CA LEU A 301 -11.91 -17.75 -15.23
C LEU A 301 -12.43 -17.37 -13.83
N THR A 302 -11.55 -17.36 -12.84
CA THR A 302 -11.84 -16.84 -11.50
C THR A 302 -12.11 -15.35 -11.57
N SER A 303 -12.92 -14.81 -10.67
CA SER A 303 -13.18 -13.36 -10.63
C SER A 303 -12.04 -12.54 -10.03
N LYS A 304 -11.09 -13.21 -9.36
CA LYS A 304 -9.96 -12.58 -8.65
C LYS A 304 -8.67 -12.77 -9.45
N LEU A 305 -7.85 -11.73 -9.46
CA LEU A 305 -6.47 -11.74 -9.95
C LEU A 305 -5.59 -12.59 -9.03
N SER A 306 -4.68 -13.38 -9.59
CA SER A 306 -3.71 -14.19 -8.85
C SER A 306 -2.32 -13.53 -8.85
N PRO A 307 -1.73 -13.23 -7.68
CA PRO A 307 -0.39 -12.63 -7.60
C PRO A 307 0.71 -13.50 -8.23
N THR A 308 0.65 -14.83 -8.04
CA THR A 308 1.65 -15.75 -8.61
C THR A 308 1.55 -15.87 -10.14
N ILE A 309 0.33 -15.82 -10.69
CA ILE A 309 0.13 -15.72 -12.15
C ILE A 309 0.66 -14.38 -12.66
N PHE A 310 0.33 -13.28 -11.97
CA PHE A 310 0.86 -11.96 -12.28
C PHE A 310 2.39 -11.95 -12.32
N ASP A 311 3.05 -12.43 -11.26
CA ASP A 311 4.52 -12.49 -11.20
C ASP A 311 5.08 -13.23 -12.41
N SER A 312 4.56 -14.43 -12.72
CA SER A 312 5.08 -15.26 -13.81
C SER A 312 4.90 -14.62 -15.20
N ILE A 313 3.69 -14.14 -15.52
CA ILE A 313 3.38 -13.62 -16.87
C ILE A 313 4.08 -12.27 -17.08
N MET A 314 4.09 -11.38 -16.08
CA MET A 314 4.76 -10.09 -16.19
C MET A 314 6.26 -10.26 -16.44
N ILE A 315 6.93 -11.11 -15.64
CA ILE A 315 8.38 -11.28 -15.74
C ILE A 315 8.76 -12.01 -17.03
N ALA A 316 8.02 -13.07 -17.41
CA ALA A 316 8.25 -13.77 -18.67
C ALA A 316 8.11 -12.85 -19.90
N THR A 317 7.14 -11.93 -19.85
CA THR A 317 6.91 -10.97 -20.93
C THR A 317 7.98 -9.88 -20.97
N ASP A 318 8.38 -9.33 -19.83
CA ASP A 318 9.47 -8.34 -19.76
C ASP A 318 10.79 -8.91 -20.29
N ASP A 319 11.09 -10.17 -19.95
CA ASP A 319 12.28 -10.88 -20.44
C ASP A 319 12.26 -11.08 -21.97
N LEU A 320 11.11 -11.45 -22.52
CA LEU A 320 10.89 -11.53 -23.96
C LEU A 320 11.16 -10.19 -24.66
N LEU A 321 10.59 -9.10 -24.15
CA LEU A 321 10.65 -7.78 -24.80
C LEU A 321 12.05 -7.16 -24.78
N LYS A 322 12.93 -7.54 -23.84
CA LYS A 322 14.32 -7.04 -23.79
C LYS A 322 15.16 -7.45 -24.99
N GLU A 323 14.91 -8.61 -25.56
CA GLU A 323 15.78 -9.20 -26.59
C GLU A 323 15.46 -8.73 -28.02
N SER A 324 14.62 -7.70 -28.20
CA SER A 324 14.21 -7.17 -29.53
C SER A 324 13.72 -8.28 -30.48
N PHE A 325 13.04 -9.28 -29.93
CA PHE A 325 12.62 -10.46 -30.67
C PHE A 325 11.33 -10.17 -31.44
N PHE A 326 11.34 -10.48 -32.74
CA PHE A 326 10.14 -10.45 -33.58
C PHE A 326 9.37 -11.75 -33.36
N LEU A 327 8.35 -11.72 -32.50
CA LEU A 327 7.36 -12.80 -32.49
C LEU A 327 6.55 -12.74 -33.78
N HIS A 328 6.37 -13.88 -34.45
CA HIS A 328 5.47 -13.98 -35.58
C HIS A 328 4.02 -13.85 -35.11
N ASP A 329 3.22 -13.10 -35.88
CA ASP A 329 1.82 -12.84 -35.58
C ASP A 329 1.04 -14.16 -35.46
N GLY A 330 0.32 -14.35 -34.35
CA GLY A 330 -0.44 -15.59 -34.06
C GLY A 330 0.27 -16.66 -33.23
N GLU A 331 1.56 -16.53 -32.89
CA GLU A 331 2.24 -17.49 -32.01
C GLU A 331 1.87 -17.33 -30.54
N VAL A 332 1.48 -16.14 -30.08
CA VAL A 332 1.06 -15.90 -28.69
C VAL A 332 -0.44 -15.67 -28.64
N SER A 333 -1.15 -16.41 -27.77
CA SER A 333 -2.61 -16.32 -27.70
C SER A 333 -3.15 -16.64 -26.32
N GLU A 334 -4.37 -16.17 -26.05
CA GLU A 334 -5.20 -16.60 -24.90
C GLU A 334 -5.33 -18.13 -24.83
N THR A 335 -5.30 -18.83 -25.96
CA THR A 335 -5.31 -20.30 -26.00
C THR A 335 -4.07 -20.88 -25.33
N LYS A 336 -2.86 -20.37 -25.64
CA LYS A 336 -1.62 -20.78 -24.97
C LYS A 336 -1.66 -20.47 -23.47
N ARG A 337 -2.19 -19.31 -23.09
CA ARG A 337 -2.38 -18.97 -21.66
C ARG A 337 -3.29 -19.98 -20.97
N ARG A 338 -4.40 -20.40 -21.59
CA ARG A 338 -5.29 -21.42 -21.02
C ARG A 338 -4.64 -22.80 -20.93
N LEU A 339 -3.72 -23.14 -21.83
CA LEU A 339 -2.92 -24.37 -21.73
C LEU A 339 -1.93 -24.27 -20.57
N LEU A 340 -1.24 -23.14 -20.40
CA LEU A 340 -0.37 -22.87 -19.25
C LEU A 340 -1.12 -23.06 -17.91
N LEU A 341 -2.32 -22.50 -17.78
CA LEU A 341 -3.13 -22.64 -16.55
C LEU A 341 -3.57 -24.08 -16.23
N LYS A 342 -3.48 -24.99 -17.23
CA LYS A 342 -3.78 -26.42 -17.09
C LYS A 342 -2.54 -27.28 -16.86
N ASP A 343 -1.33 -26.76 -17.09
CA ASP A 343 -0.09 -27.50 -16.88
C ASP A 343 0.13 -27.80 -15.39
N ASP A 344 0.42 -29.06 -15.07
CA ASP A 344 0.52 -29.53 -13.68
C ASP A 344 1.73 -28.93 -12.94
N ARG A 345 2.84 -28.71 -13.64
CA ARG A 345 4.06 -28.10 -13.06
C ARG A 345 3.77 -26.64 -12.73
N TYR A 346 3.16 -25.91 -13.67
CA TYR A 346 2.74 -24.53 -13.45
C TYR A 346 1.75 -24.42 -12.29
N ARG A 347 0.68 -25.23 -12.29
CA ARG A 347 -0.33 -25.27 -11.21
C ARG A 347 0.29 -25.53 -9.84
N THR A 348 1.27 -26.42 -9.77
CA THR A 348 2.00 -26.70 -8.53
C THR A 348 2.79 -25.48 -8.08
N SER A 349 3.58 -24.88 -8.99
CA SER A 349 4.43 -23.71 -8.68
C SER A 349 3.68 -22.45 -8.26
N ILE A 350 2.43 -22.27 -8.69
CA ILE A 350 1.58 -21.12 -8.31
C ILE A 350 0.75 -21.35 -7.04
N SER A 351 0.74 -22.57 -6.48
CA SER A 351 -0.13 -22.95 -5.35
C SER A 351 0.58 -23.56 -4.14
N LYS A 352 1.77 -24.15 -4.32
CA LYS A 352 2.56 -24.77 -3.26
C LYS A 352 3.94 -24.16 -3.21
N GLU A 353 4.45 -23.92 -1.99
CA GLU A 353 5.79 -23.42 -1.75
C GLU A 353 6.10 -22.18 -2.61
N THR A 354 5.12 -21.30 -2.72
CA THR A 354 5.09 -20.17 -3.66
C THR A 354 6.20 -19.16 -3.42
N MET A 355 6.80 -19.18 -2.22
CA MET A 355 7.90 -18.33 -1.78
C MET A 355 9.29 -19.00 -1.90
N LYS A 356 9.37 -20.26 -2.37
CA LYS A 356 10.67 -20.87 -2.72
C LYS A 356 11.18 -20.25 -4.02
N LYS A 357 12.47 -19.91 -4.06
CA LYS A 357 13.16 -19.38 -5.23
C LYS A 357 12.93 -20.28 -6.44
N ASP A 358 13.07 -21.59 -6.26
CA ASP A 358 12.84 -22.58 -7.32
C ASP A 358 11.40 -22.56 -7.83
N SER A 359 10.40 -22.44 -6.95
CA SER A 359 8.99 -22.31 -7.37
C SER A 359 8.72 -21.01 -8.14
N ILE A 360 9.38 -19.91 -7.74
CA ILE A 360 9.30 -18.61 -8.43
C ILE A 360 9.92 -18.72 -9.83
N LEU A 361 11.14 -19.24 -9.92
CA LEU A 361 11.82 -19.43 -11.20
C LEU A 361 11.08 -20.43 -12.10
N MET A 362 10.58 -21.53 -11.54
CA MET A 362 9.80 -22.53 -12.27
C MET A 362 8.53 -21.95 -12.88
N ARG A 363 7.74 -21.16 -12.13
CA ARG A 363 6.52 -20.56 -12.70
C ARG A 363 6.84 -19.58 -13.82
N ILE A 364 7.95 -18.84 -13.70
CA ILE A 364 8.39 -17.90 -14.74
C ILE A 364 8.87 -18.68 -15.97
N ASP A 365 9.74 -19.68 -15.80
CA ASP A 365 10.29 -20.48 -16.91
C ASP A 365 9.19 -21.26 -17.67
N VAL A 366 8.26 -21.89 -16.96
CA VAL A 366 7.14 -22.59 -17.60
C VAL A 366 6.23 -21.61 -18.35
N ALA A 367 5.99 -20.41 -17.80
CA ALA A 367 5.26 -19.35 -18.50
C ALA A 367 6.02 -18.90 -19.76
N SER A 368 7.32 -18.61 -19.66
CA SER A 368 8.16 -18.24 -20.81
C SER A 368 8.15 -19.30 -21.90
N MET A 369 8.28 -20.58 -21.52
CA MET A 369 8.34 -21.68 -22.47
C MET A 369 6.99 -21.90 -23.17
N MET A 370 5.89 -21.93 -22.41
CA MET A 370 4.58 -22.24 -22.98
C MET A 370 3.96 -21.06 -23.74
N LEU A 371 4.20 -19.82 -23.29
CA LEU A 371 3.65 -18.64 -23.95
C LEU A 371 4.52 -18.21 -25.13
N TYR A 372 5.85 -18.26 -24.97
CA TYR A 372 6.79 -17.62 -25.88
C TYR A 372 7.82 -18.57 -26.50
N GLY A 373 7.80 -19.86 -26.14
CA GLY A 373 8.70 -20.87 -26.73
C GLY A 373 10.16 -20.77 -26.26
N ARG A 374 10.44 -20.04 -25.18
CA ARG A 374 11.80 -19.78 -24.67
C ARG A 374 11.95 -20.10 -23.20
N ARG A 375 13.17 -20.48 -22.78
CA ARG A 375 13.49 -20.59 -21.36
C ARG A 375 13.73 -19.21 -20.77
N TYR A 376 13.42 -19.07 -19.49
CA TYR A 376 13.83 -17.91 -18.70
C TYR A 376 15.27 -18.13 -18.22
N VAL A 377 16.14 -17.14 -18.43
CA VAL A 377 17.58 -17.23 -18.09
C VAL A 377 17.96 -16.26 -16.97
#